data_AF-A0A4R4PSL3-F1
#
_entry.id   AF-A0A4R4PSL3-F1
#
_cell.length_a   1.000
_cell.length_b   1.000
_cell.length_c   1.000
_cell.angle_alpha   90.00
_cell.angle_beta   90.00
_cell.angle_gamma   90.00
#
_symmetry.space_group_name_H-M   'P 1'
#
loop_
_entity.id
_entity.type
_entity.pdbx_description
1 polymer ?
#
loop_
_entity_poly.entity_id
_entity_poly.type
_entity_poly.pdbx_seq_one_letter_code
_entity_poly.pdbx_strand_id
1 'polypeptide(L)'
;MRLASQRLKTEYTNMDAKLDELRTYIEGLIEDGYSARSGRAFGESFTEFTTGARQMLEGLDGMGDFLNTAADALEDTDTSLESGIRGG
;
A
#
# COMPACT_ATOMS: atom_id res chain seq x y z
N MET A 1 -11.35 3.84 13.32
CA MET A 1 -9.96 3.99 12.84
C MET A 1 -9.30 2.65 12.50
N ARG A 2 -9.30 1.67 13.41
CA ARG A 2 -8.74 0.31 13.14
C ARG A 2 -9.29 -0.38 11.88
N LEU A 3 -10.61 -0.34 11.65
CA LEU A 3 -11.21 -0.91 10.43
C LEU A 3 -10.71 -0.23 9.15
N ALA A 4 -10.54 1.09 9.18
CA ALA A 4 -9.99 1.84 8.05
C ALA A 4 -8.52 1.49 7.83
N SER A 5 -7.72 1.39 8.89
CA SER A 5 -6.34 0.90 8.79
C SER A 5 -6.25 -0.49 8.16
N GLN A 6 -7.00 -1.46 8.68
CA GLN A 6 -7.04 -2.82 8.13
C GLN A 6 -7.46 -2.85 6.66
N ARG A 7 -8.44 -2.02 6.29
CA ARG A 7 -8.85 -1.85 4.91
C ARG A 7 -7.70 -1.34 4.04
N LEU A 8 -6.99 -0.29 4.47
CA LEU A 8 -5.86 0.27 3.73
C LEU A 8 -4.73 -0.76 3.54
N LYS A 9 -4.39 -1.51 4.59
CA LYS A 9 -3.38 -2.59 4.50
C LYS A 9 -3.80 -3.72 3.55
N THR A 10 -5.07 -4.09 3.58
CA THR A 10 -5.62 -5.12 2.67
C THR A 10 -5.53 -4.65 1.22
N GLU A 11 -5.94 -3.42 0.94
CA GLU A 11 -5.87 -2.87 -0.41
C GLU A 11 -4.43 -2.67 -0.89
N TYR A 12 -3.51 -2.28 0.01
CA TYR A 12 -2.06 -2.27 -0.28
C TYR A 12 -1.60 -3.63 -0.82
N THR A 13 -1.84 -4.71 -0.08
CA THR A 13 -1.42 -6.06 -0.49
C THR A 13 -2.04 -6.49 -1.81
N ASN A 14 -3.33 -6.19 -2.02
CA ASN A 14 -4.02 -6.51 -3.27
C ASN A 14 -3.42 -5.77 -4.47
N MET A 15 -3.12 -4.48 -4.30
CA MET A 15 -2.57 -3.65 -5.37
C MET A 15 -1.11 -4.01 -5.68
N ASP A 16 -0.29 -4.28 -4.66
CA ASP A 16 1.10 -4.72 -4.85
C ASP A 16 1.16 -6.05 -5.61
N ALA A 17 0.33 -7.03 -5.22
CA ALA A 17 0.20 -8.29 -5.95
C ALA A 17 -0.23 -8.06 -7.41
N LYS A 18 -1.13 -7.09 -7.66
CA LYS A 18 -1.58 -6.79 -9.02
C LYS A 18 -0.49 -6.12 -9.86
N LEU A 19 0.32 -5.24 -9.27
CA LEU A 19 1.47 -4.64 -9.94
C LEU A 19 2.50 -5.70 -10.33
N ASP A 20 2.75 -6.68 -9.45
CA ASP A 20 3.63 -7.80 -9.72
C ASP A 20 3.12 -8.69 -10.86
N GLU A 21 1.82 -9.02 -10.88
CA GLU A 21 1.19 -9.77 -11.97
C GLU A 21 1.35 -9.05 -13.31
N LEU A 22 1.07 -7.74 -13.35
CA LEU A 22 1.19 -6.93 -14.55
C LEU A 22 2.65 -6.85 -15.03
N ARG A 23 3.62 -6.76 -14.11
CA ARG A 23 5.05 -6.80 -14.45
C ARG A 23 5.42 -8.08 -15.18
N THR A 24 5.09 -9.23 -14.60
CA THR A 24 5.41 -10.52 -15.22
C THR A 24 4.74 -10.68 -16.59
N TYR A 25 3.50 -10.20 -16.75
CA TYR A 25 2.82 -10.21 -18.04
C TYR A 25 3.55 -9.35 -19.10
N ILE A 26 3.94 -8.12 -18.73
CA ILE A 26 4.67 -7.23 -19.63
C ILE A 26 6.06 -7.79 -19.98
N GLU A 27 6.78 -8.36 -19.01
CA GLU A 27 8.07 -9.02 -19.24
C GLU A 27 7.93 -10.13 -20.29
N GLY A 28 6.91 -10.98 -20.17
CA GLY A 28 6.63 -12.02 -21.16
C GLY A 28 6.33 -11.48 -22.56
N LEU A 29 5.56 -10.39 -22.67
CA LEU A 29 5.29 -9.75 -23.98
C LEU A 29 6.56 -9.18 -24.65
N ILE A 30 7.50 -8.69 -23.84
CA ILE A 30 8.78 -8.17 -24.35
C ILE A 30 9.66 -9.33 -24.83
N GLU A 31 9.70 -10.43 -24.06
CA GLU A 31 10.45 -11.65 -24.42
C GLU A 31 9.92 -12.33 -25.69
N ASP A 32 8.59 -12.35 -25.88
CA ASP A 32 7.93 -12.96 -27.05
C ASP A 32 8.12 -12.16 -28.37
N GLY A 33 8.82 -11.03 -28.33
CA GLY A 33 9.33 -10.37 -29.54
C GLY A 33 8.63 -9.07 -29.96
N TYR A 34 8.00 -8.33 -29.04
CA TYR A 34 7.48 -7.01 -29.33
C TYR A 34 8.62 -6.03 -29.70
N SER A 35 8.86 -5.86 -31.01
CA SER A 35 9.75 -4.89 -31.68
C SER A 35 10.82 -4.23 -30.79
N ALA A 36 12.07 -4.71 -30.89
CA ALA A 36 13.22 -4.47 -30.00
C ALA A 36 13.57 -3.01 -29.59
N ARG A 37 12.95 -1.98 -30.18
CA ARG A 37 13.16 -0.57 -29.75
C ARG A 37 11.95 -0.03 -28.99
N SER A 38 10.74 -0.28 -29.47
CA SER A 38 9.48 0.05 -28.78
C SER A 38 9.24 -0.82 -27.56
N GLY A 39 9.56 -2.11 -27.60
CA GLY A 39 9.45 -3.01 -26.44
C GLY A 39 10.37 -2.61 -25.29
N ARG A 40 11.61 -2.17 -25.58
CA ARG A 40 12.55 -1.67 -24.56
C ARG A 40 12.06 -0.38 -23.91
N ALA A 41 11.69 0.63 -24.72
CA ALA A 41 11.17 1.88 -24.20
C ALA A 41 9.89 1.67 -23.36
N PHE A 42 9.02 0.78 -23.80
CA PHE A 42 7.83 0.39 -23.04
C PHE A 42 8.19 -0.28 -21.71
N GLY A 43 9.13 -1.23 -21.70
CA GLY A 43 9.60 -1.88 -20.47
C GLY A 43 10.22 -0.91 -19.47
N GLU A 44 11.00 0.07 -19.95
CA GLU A 44 11.55 1.15 -19.11
C GLU A 44 10.42 2.00 -18.51
N SER A 45 9.47 2.47 -19.32
CA SER A 45 8.31 3.24 -18.84
C SER A 45 7.45 2.45 -17.85
N PHE A 46 7.28 1.14 -18.08
CA PHE A 46 6.51 0.28 -17.20
C PHE A 46 7.23 0.03 -15.86
N THR A 47 8.56 -0.08 -15.88
CA THR A 47 9.38 -0.18 -14.67
C THR A 47 9.30 1.11 -13.84
N GLU A 48 9.36 2.28 -14.48
CA GLU A 48 9.18 3.56 -13.81
C GLU A 48 7.78 3.69 -13.20
N PHE A 49 6.75 3.32 -13.97
CA PHE A 49 5.36 3.30 -13.50
C PHE A 49 5.18 2.40 -12.27
N THR A 50 5.65 1.15 -12.32
CA THR A 50 5.50 0.22 -11.19
C THR A 50 6.29 0.68 -9.96
N THR A 51 7.44 1.32 -10.15
CA THR A 51 8.22 1.92 -9.06
C THR A 51 7.45 3.05 -8.38
N GLY A 52 6.91 4.00 -9.16
CA GLY A 52 6.08 5.09 -8.61
C GLY A 52 4.80 4.58 -7.95
N ALA A 53 4.17 3.57 -8.54
CA ALA A 53 2.99 2.94 -7.99
C ALA A 53 3.29 2.27 -6.63
N ARG A 54 4.42 1.56 -6.48
CA ARG A 54 4.84 1.00 -5.18
C ARG A 54 5.08 2.09 -4.13
N GLN A 55 5.73 3.20 -4.49
CA GLN A 55 5.91 4.32 -3.56
C GLN A 55 4.57 4.92 -3.10
N MET A 56 3.60 5.03 -4.02
CA MET A 56 2.23 5.44 -3.66
C MET A 56 1.60 4.44 -2.68
N LEU A 57 1.77 3.13 -2.92
CA LEU A 57 1.26 2.07 -2.06
C LEU A 57 1.91 2.10 -0.66
N GLU A 58 3.22 2.30 -0.56
CA GLU A 58 3.90 2.50 0.73
C GLU A 58 3.31 3.68 1.51
N GLY A 59 2.96 4.77 0.82
CA GLY A 59 2.24 5.90 1.43
C GLY A 59 0.86 5.49 1.98
N LEU A 60 0.15 4.60 1.29
CA LEU A 60 -1.14 4.07 1.73
C LEU A 60 -1.00 3.20 3.00
N ASP A 61 0.04 2.37 3.08
CA ASP A 61 0.33 1.55 4.27
C ASP A 61 0.69 2.45 5.48
N GLY A 62 1.52 3.47 5.26
CA GLY A 62 1.84 4.46 6.29
C GLY A 62 0.62 5.21 6.83
N MET A 63 -0.37 5.51 5.99
CA MET A 63 -1.66 6.06 6.44
C MET A 63 -2.45 5.05 7.27
N GLY A 64 -2.40 3.77 6.92
CA GLY A 64 -2.96 2.69 7.72
C GLY A 64 -2.33 2.62 9.11
N ASP A 65 -1.01 2.67 9.19
CA ASP A 65 -0.28 2.66 10.46
C ASP A 65 -0.56 3.88 11.33
N PHE A 66 -0.64 5.06 10.71
CA PHE A 66 -1.07 6.27 11.41
C PHE A 66 -2.46 6.10 12.03
N LEU A 67 -3.43 5.57 11.28
CA LEU A 67 -4.78 5.35 11.78
C LEU A 67 -4.85 4.31 12.91
N ASN A 68 -3.99 3.28 12.90
CA ASN A 68 -3.89 2.35 14.03
C ASN A 68 -3.32 3.03 15.26
N THR A 69 -2.19 3.73 15.11
CA THR A 69 -1.54 4.46 16.21
C THR A 69 -2.49 5.48 16.85
N ALA A 70 -3.25 6.21 16.03
CA ALA A 70 -4.25 7.14 16.51
C ALA A 70 -5.39 6.44 17.27
N ALA A 71 -5.80 5.24 16.84
CA ALA A 71 -6.83 4.46 17.53
C ALA A 71 -6.35 4.01 18.92
N ASP A 72 -5.11 3.54 19.01
CA ASP A 72 -4.50 3.06 20.26
C ASP A 72 -4.37 4.21 21.26
N ALA A 73 -3.87 5.37 20.83
CA ALA A 73 -3.76 6.56 21.68
C ALA A 73 -5.12 7.05 22.23
N LEU A 74 -6.18 6.95 21.41
CA LEU A 74 -7.54 7.31 21.85
C LEU A 74 -8.08 6.33 22.89
N GLU A 75 -7.88 5.02 22.70
CA GLU A 75 -8.34 4.00 23.66
C GLU A 75 -7.61 4.10 25.00
N ASP A 76 -6.30 4.36 24.99
CA ASP A 76 -5.51 4.59 26.20
C ASP A 76 -5.98 5.85 26.95
N THR A 77 -6.29 6.90 26.20
CA THR A 77 -6.84 8.15 26.75
C THR A 77 -8.21 7.90 27.40
N ASP A 78 -9.12 7.21 26.71
CA ASP A 78 -10.45 6.91 27.21
C ASP A 78 -10.39 6.03 28.48
N THR A 79 -9.52 5.00 28.49
CA THR A 79 -9.31 4.12 29.65
C THR A 79 -8.80 4.90 30.86
N SER A 80 -7.90 5.85 30.64
CA SER A 80 -7.35 6.71 31.68
C SER A 80 -8.42 7.65 32.26
N LEU A 81 -9.26 8.24 31.40
CA LEU A 81 -10.38 9.10 31.81
C LEU A 81 -11.43 8.31 32.61
N GLU A 82 -11.80 7.11 32.15
CA GLU A 82 -12.76 6.25 32.83
C GLU A 82 -12.25 5.83 34.23
N SER A 83 -10.95 5.53 34.34
CA SER A 83 -10.31 5.19 35.62
C SER A 83 -10.29 6.38 36.58
N GLY A 84 -10.03 7.60 36.09
CA GLY A 84 -10.06 8.82 36.89
C GLY A 84 -11.46 9.16 37.43
N ILE A 85 -12.51 8.91 36.65
CA ILE A 85 -13.91 9.12 37.08
C ILE A 85 -14.34 8.06 38.11
N ARG A 86 -13.94 6.79 37.95
CA ARG A 86 -14.32 5.70 38.88
C ARG A 86 -13.53 5.70 40.19
N GLY A 87 -12.34 6.30 40.21
CA GLY A 87 -11.49 6.39 41.40
C GLY A 87 -11.65 7.69 42.20
N GLY A 88 -12.51 8.62 41.76
CA GLY A 88 -12.80 9.91 42.41
C GLY A 88 -14.07 9.92 43.24
#